data_AF-A0A255EMT1-F1
#
_entry.id   AF-A0A255EMT1-F1
#
_cell.length_a   1.000
_cell.length_b   1.000
_cell.length_c   1.000
_cell.angle_alpha   90.00
_cell.angle_beta   90.00
_cell.angle_gamma   90.00
#
_symmetry.space_group_name_H-M   'P 1'
#
loop_
_entity.id
_entity.type
_entity.pdbx_description
1 polymer ?
#
loop_
_entity_poly.entity_id
_entity_poly.type
_entity_poly.pdbx_seq_one_letter_code
_entity_poly.pdbx_strand_id
1 'polypeptide(L)'
;MANLYVNLHVLQDVPPSNLNRDDSGSPKSARYGGVERLRVSSQAWKRAIRLDFLADIDRQSLGVRTRRVNETIREALNESGVPADVAASLTVEILAQIGIKAGKKDDETAYLLFFSRPQVVELVEATHRRPDLWEDPKALAEAIRVREALGHGHSLDVALFGRMVADLPAINVDAAVQVSHALATHAAPTQFDYFTAVDDAQESDETGAGMIGTVEFNSATLYRYAALSVPALIDNMGESEPAVAGVEQFVRSFVRSMPTGKQNTFAAHTRPGLVLIEVRDDRPVNYMSAFEEPVLADGRGYLAQSVARLNEFVGTESDRWGDQPLLRINSAAAGLEVGALGSTGTMDELLKAVRAAVDEAS
;
A
#
# COMPACT_ATOMS: atom_id res chain seq x y z
N MET A 1 -23.50 2.62 8.85
CA MET A 1 -23.28 1.61 9.93
C MET A 1 -21.95 1.92 10.57
N ALA A 2 -21.83 1.97 11.90
CA ALA A 2 -20.71 2.74 12.48
C ALA A 2 -19.34 2.05 12.34
N ASN A 3 -19.24 0.74 12.57
CA ASN A 3 -17.96 0.04 12.66
C ASN A 3 -18.02 -1.30 11.91
N LEU A 4 -17.20 -1.45 10.87
CA LEU A 4 -16.93 -2.72 10.20
C LEU A 4 -15.49 -2.68 9.67
N TYR A 5 -14.67 -3.62 10.12
CA TYR A 5 -13.24 -3.67 9.86
C TYR A 5 -12.80 -5.03 9.35
N VAL A 6 -12.00 -5.03 8.29
CA VAL A 6 -11.28 -6.21 7.80
C VAL A 6 -9.83 -6.12 8.29
N ASN A 7 -9.48 -6.96 9.26
CA ASN A 7 -8.13 -7.09 9.79
C ASN A 7 -7.37 -8.18 9.04
N LEU A 8 -6.17 -7.86 8.59
CA LEU A 8 -5.28 -8.77 7.87
C LEU A 8 -4.02 -8.99 8.70
N HIS A 9 -3.76 -10.24 9.06
CA HIS A 9 -2.59 -10.67 9.81
C HIS A 9 -1.82 -11.67 8.96
N VAL A 10 -0.58 -11.35 8.61
CA VAL A 10 0.21 -12.16 7.69
C VAL A 10 1.56 -12.47 8.31
N LEU A 11 1.93 -13.76 8.34
CA LEU A 11 3.30 -14.20 8.61
C LEU A 11 3.94 -14.65 7.31
N GLN A 12 5.01 -13.97 6.93
CA GLN A 12 5.72 -14.22 5.68
C GLN A 12 7.20 -14.42 5.96
N ASP A 13 7.71 -15.60 5.66
CA ASP A 13 9.14 -15.87 5.67
C ASP A 13 9.80 -15.21 4.46
N VAL A 14 10.91 -14.54 4.72
CA VAL A 14 11.69 -13.82 3.70
C VAL A 14 13.13 -14.31 3.77
N PRO A 15 13.70 -14.82 2.65
CA PRO A 15 15.08 -15.26 2.58
C PRO A 15 16.05 -14.07 2.70
N PRO A 16 17.38 -14.32 2.77
CA PRO A 16 18.39 -13.27 2.73
C PRO A 16 18.08 -12.21 1.67
N SER A 17 17.84 -10.96 2.11
CA SER A 17 17.38 -9.89 1.24
C SER A 17 17.56 -8.50 1.86
N ASN A 18 17.39 -7.48 1.01
CA ASN A 18 17.34 -6.07 1.40
C ASN A 18 16.12 -5.39 0.78
N LEU A 19 14.92 -5.80 1.25
CA LEU A 19 13.62 -5.38 0.71
C LEU A 19 13.37 -3.88 0.83
N ASN A 20 13.85 -3.27 1.92
CA ASN A 20 13.68 -1.86 2.22
C ASN A 20 14.87 -1.34 3.04
N ARG A 21 15.62 -0.43 2.42
CA ARG A 21 16.83 0.19 3.00
C ARG A 21 16.65 1.64 3.40
N ASP A 22 17.52 2.10 4.29
CA ASP A 22 17.74 3.51 4.60
C ASP A 22 18.68 4.18 3.58
N ASP A 23 19.15 5.37 3.92
CA ASP A 23 20.05 6.20 3.13
C ASP A 23 21.50 5.69 3.10
N SER A 24 21.96 4.92 4.09
CA SER A 24 23.26 4.22 4.03
C SER A 24 23.21 2.93 3.21
N GLY A 25 22.01 2.47 2.85
CA GLY A 25 21.81 1.25 2.07
C GLY A 25 21.56 0.01 2.93
N SER A 26 21.52 0.18 4.25
CA SER A 26 21.29 -0.85 5.26
C SER A 26 19.81 -1.24 5.32
N PRO A 27 19.46 -2.53 5.51
CA PRO A 27 18.09 -2.93 5.79
C PRO A 27 17.54 -2.18 7.00
N LYS A 28 16.35 -1.59 6.85
CA LYS A 28 15.75 -0.85 7.97
C LYS A 28 15.46 -1.78 9.13
N SER A 29 15.80 -1.34 10.34
CA SER A 29 15.48 -2.06 11.57
C SER A 29 14.56 -1.26 12.50
N ALA A 30 14.09 -1.91 13.57
CA ALA A 30 13.49 -1.29 14.73
C ALA A 30 13.72 -2.13 15.98
N ARG A 31 13.81 -1.47 17.14
CA ARG A 31 13.90 -2.15 18.44
C ARG A 31 12.50 -2.38 19.01
N TYR A 32 12.16 -3.65 19.27
CA TYR A 32 10.87 -4.04 19.86
C TYR A 32 11.07 -5.29 20.74
N GLY A 33 10.53 -5.27 21.95
CA GLY A 33 10.74 -6.34 22.94
C GLY A 33 12.21 -6.54 23.32
N GLY A 34 12.96 -5.44 23.42
CA GLY A 34 14.37 -5.46 23.80
C GLY A 34 15.37 -5.90 22.72
N VAL A 35 14.93 -6.38 21.55
CA VAL A 35 15.82 -6.83 20.46
C VAL A 35 15.65 -6.00 19.19
N GLU A 36 16.69 -6.00 18.34
CA GLU A 36 16.64 -5.42 17.01
C GLU A 36 15.99 -6.38 16.01
N ARG A 37 15.07 -5.84 15.21
CA ARG A 37 14.23 -6.59 14.27
C ARG A 37 14.26 -5.96 12.90
N LEU A 38 14.22 -6.80 11.86
CA LEU A 38 14.01 -6.33 10.50
C LEU A 38 12.67 -5.59 10.44
N ARG A 39 12.68 -4.40 9.84
CA ARG A 39 11.50 -3.57 9.64
C ARG A 39 11.35 -3.24 8.16
N VAL A 40 10.22 -3.59 7.58
CA VAL A 40 9.84 -3.09 6.26
C VAL A 40 8.80 -1.99 6.43
N SER A 41 9.07 -0.81 5.89
CA SER A 41 8.20 0.34 6.07
C SER A 41 6.81 0.14 5.48
N SER A 42 5.79 0.67 6.15
CA SER A 42 4.41 0.65 5.65
C SER A 42 4.33 1.30 4.26
N GLN A 43 5.11 2.35 4.00
CA GLN A 43 5.16 3.01 2.68
C GLN A 43 5.71 2.11 1.56
N ALA A 44 6.70 1.25 1.86
CA ALA A 44 7.21 0.29 0.88
C ALA A 44 6.12 -0.72 0.49
N TRP A 45 5.38 -1.23 1.48
CA TRP A 45 4.24 -2.12 1.25
C TRP A 45 3.06 -1.43 0.57
N LYS A 46 2.64 -0.25 1.02
CA LYS A 46 1.59 0.55 0.36
C LYS A 46 1.93 0.84 -1.10
N ARG A 47 3.20 1.08 -1.43
CA ARG A 47 3.63 1.22 -2.84
C ARG A 47 3.52 -0.10 -3.60
N ALA A 48 3.97 -1.21 -3.03
CA ALA A 48 3.86 -2.53 -3.67
C ALA A 48 2.40 -2.88 -3.97
N ILE A 49 1.50 -2.69 -2.99
CA ILE A 49 0.05 -2.92 -3.13
C ILE A 49 -0.54 -2.06 -4.27
N ARG A 50 -0.27 -0.75 -4.28
CA ARG A 50 -0.79 0.13 -5.34
C ARG A 50 -0.32 -0.24 -6.74
N LEU A 51 0.91 -0.74 -6.88
CA LEU A 51 1.42 -1.19 -8.17
C LEU A 51 0.83 -2.54 -8.58
N ASP A 52 0.54 -3.41 -7.63
CA ASP A 52 -0.12 -4.69 -7.87
C ASP A 52 -1.54 -4.52 -8.41
N PHE A 53 -2.25 -3.44 -8.03
CA PHE A 53 -3.55 -3.09 -8.62
C PHE A 53 -3.52 -2.97 -10.14
N LEU A 54 -2.38 -2.58 -10.74
CA LEU A 54 -2.26 -2.43 -12.20
C LEU A 54 -2.30 -3.78 -12.95
N ALA A 55 -2.21 -4.91 -12.25
CA ALA A 55 -2.38 -6.22 -12.85
C ALA A 55 -3.84 -6.51 -13.24
N ASP A 56 -4.79 -6.00 -12.43
CA ASP A 56 -6.20 -6.36 -12.53
C ASP A 56 -7.13 -5.14 -12.78
N ILE A 57 -6.65 -3.91 -12.52
CA ILE A 57 -7.42 -2.67 -12.65
C ILE A 57 -6.80 -1.79 -13.72
N ASP A 58 -7.64 -1.24 -14.60
CA ASP A 58 -7.21 -0.28 -15.60
C ASP A 58 -6.55 0.95 -14.95
N ARG A 59 -5.43 1.36 -15.54
CA ARG A 59 -4.63 2.46 -15.03
C ARG A 59 -5.43 3.77 -14.96
N GLN A 60 -6.39 4.01 -15.86
CA GLN A 60 -7.20 5.24 -15.83
C GLN A 60 -8.23 5.26 -14.70
N SER A 61 -8.50 4.12 -14.07
CA SER A 61 -9.35 4.01 -12.88
C SER A 61 -8.58 4.22 -11.57
N LEU A 62 -7.26 4.36 -11.64
CA LEU A 62 -6.36 4.48 -10.48
C LEU A 62 -5.78 5.89 -10.32
N GLY A 63 -5.22 6.13 -9.15
CA GLY A 63 -4.53 7.36 -8.81
C GLY A 63 -3.08 7.38 -9.29
N VAL A 64 -2.53 8.59 -9.36
CA VAL A 64 -1.14 8.84 -9.70
C VAL A 64 -0.51 9.78 -8.69
N ARG A 65 0.66 9.41 -8.17
CA ARG A 65 1.49 10.31 -7.35
C ARG A 65 2.51 10.97 -8.25
N THR A 66 2.36 12.28 -8.50
CA THR A 66 3.21 13.00 -9.44
C THR A 66 3.38 14.46 -9.04
N ARG A 67 4.50 15.05 -9.47
CA ARG A 67 4.68 16.51 -9.49
C ARG A 67 4.24 17.10 -10.84
N ARG A 68 4.03 16.29 -11.87
CA ARG A 68 3.64 16.71 -13.22
C ARG A 68 2.12 16.74 -13.38
N VAL A 69 1.43 17.34 -12.41
CA VAL A 69 -0.06 17.38 -12.37
C VAL A 69 -0.59 18.27 -13.49
N ASN A 70 0.01 19.46 -13.63
CA ASN A 70 -0.20 20.39 -14.73
C ASN A 70 -0.09 19.71 -16.10
N GLU A 71 0.96 18.91 -16.33
CA GLU A 71 1.13 18.19 -17.59
C GLU A 71 0.04 17.14 -17.78
N THR A 72 -0.28 16.38 -16.73
CA THR A 72 -1.33 15.35 -16.79
C THR A 72 -2.69 15.94 -17.17
N ILE A 73 -3.06 17.10 -16.61
CA ILE A 73 -4.33 17.78 -16.91
C ILE A 73 -4.30 18.37 -18.33
N ARG A 74 -3.22 19.08 -18.69
CA ARG A 74 -3.06 19.71 -20.00
C ARG A 74 -3.08 18.67 -21.13
N GLU A 75 -2.38 17.54 -20.96
CA GLU A 75 -2.37 16.46 -21.93
C GLU A 75 -3.75 15.85 -22.11
N ALA A 76 -4.46 15.55 -21.01
CA ALA A 76 -5.81 15.01 -21.09
C ALA A 76 -6.80 15.96 -21.80
N LEU A 77 -6.70 17.28 -21.54
CA LEU A 77 -7.50 18.29 -22.25
C LEU A 77 -7.17 18.31 -23.76
N ASN A 78 -5.88 18.34 -24.12
CA ASN A 78 -5.44 18.36 -25.51
C ASN A 78 -5.87 17.10 -26.28
N GLU A 79 -5.67 15.92 -25.68
CA GLU A 79 -6.05 14.63 -26.26
C GLU A 79 -7.57 14.54 -26.48
N SER A 80 -8.37 15.25 -25.68
CA SER A 80 -9.82 15.35 -25.84
C SER A 80 -10.27 16.37 -26.91
N GLY A 81 -9.34 17.11 -27.52
CA GLY A 81 -9.62 18.10 -28.57
C GLY A 81 -9.76 19.56 -28.09
N VAL A 82 -9.44 19.87 -26.82
CA VAL A 82 -9.34 21.26 -26.36
C VAL A 82 -8.09 21.91 -26.99
N PRO A 83 -8.17 23.13 -27.56
CA PRO A 83 -7.01 23.83 -28.12
C PRO A 83 -5.87 24.00 -27.10
N ALA A 84 -4.63 23.91 -27.57
CA ALA A 84 -3.46 23.83 -26.70
C ALA A 84 -3.25 25.07 -25.80
N ASP A 85 -3.60 26.24 -26.31
CA ASP A 85 -3.57 27.52 -25.61
C ASP A 85 -4.67 27.63 -24.54
N VAL A 86 -5.88 27.15 -24.86
CA VAL A 86 -6.99 27.04 -23.91
C VAL A 86 -6.65 26.06 -22.80
N ALA A 87 -6.16 24.86 -23.15
CA ALA A 87 -5.79 23.83 -22.18
C ALA A 87 -4.67 24.29 -21.24
N ALA A 88 -3.66 25.00 -21.76
CA ALA A 88 -2.58 25.55 -20.95
C ALA A 88 -3.11 26.60 -19.96
N SER A 89 -3.91 27.55 -20.43
CA SER A 89 -4.47 28.63 -19.59
C SER A 89 -5.45 28.08 -18.55
N LEU A 90 -6.34 27.17 -18.93
CA LEU A 90 -7.27 26.52 -18.02
C LEU A 90 -6.56 25.71 -16.94
N THR A 91 -5.49 25.00 -17.28
CA THR A 91 -4.70 24.25 -16.29
C THR A 91 -4.12 25.16 -15.22
N VAL A 92 -3.63 26.35 -15.59
CA VAL A 92 -3.14 27.35 -14.62
C VAL A 92 -4.25 27.79 -13.68
N GLU A 93 -5.44 28.10 -14.20
CA GLU A 93 -6.60 28.51 -13.39
C GLU A 93 -7.10 27.37 -12.48
N ILE A 94 -7.13 26.12 -12.97
CA ILE A 94 -7.47 24.94 -12.17
C ILE A 94 -6.54 24.81 -10.97
N LEU A 95 -5.22 24.88 -11.19
CA LEU A 95 -4.22 24.77 -10.11
C LEU A 95 -4.29 25.94 -9.13
N ALA A 96 -4.53 27.15 -9.63
CA ALA A 96 -4.71 28.34 -8.81
C ALA A 96 -5.93 28.20 -7.88
N GLN A 97 -7.06 27.69 -8.40
CA GLN A 97 -8.25 27.45 -7.58
C GLN A 97 -8.01 26.46 -6.45
N ILE A 98 -7.10 25.51 -6.61
CA ILE A 98 -6.78 24.51 -5.58
C ILE A 98 -5.52 24.86 -4.78
N GLY A 99 -4.99 26.07 -4.93
CA GLY A 99 -3.85 26.56 -4.15
C GLY A 99 -2.54 25.82 -4.42
N ILE A 100 -2.44 25.07 -5.52
CA ILE A 100 -1.22 24.35 -5.88
C ILE A 100 -0.27 25.32 -6.58
N LYS A 101 0.86 25.60 -5.95
CA LYS A 101 1.91 26.43 -6.52
C LYS A 101 2.71 25.66 -7.57
N ALA A 102 3.16 26.38 -8.60
CA ALA A 102 4.15 25.90 -9.55
C ALA A 102 5.45 25.51 -8.83
N GLY A 103 6.13 24.50 -9.39
CA GLY A 103 7.41 24.00 -8.92
C GLY A 103 8.58 24.81 -9.44
N LYS A 104 9.79 24.29 -9.25
CA LYS A 104 11.03 24.89 -9.77
C LYS A 104 11.16 24.79 -11.29
N LYS A 105 10.42 23.86 -11.91
CA LYS A 105 10.28 23.74 -13.34
C LYS A 105 8.85 24.10 -13.71
N ASP A 106 8.67 24.73 -14.87
CA ASP A 106 7.37 25.18 -15.37
C ASP A 106 6.36 24.03 -15.54
N ASP A 107 6.86 22.80 -15.69
CA ASP A 107 6.07 21.60 -15.87
C ASP A 107 5.83 20.78 -14.59
N GLU A 108 6.20 21.29 -13.41
CA GLU A 108 6.03 20.60 -12.12
C GLU A 108 5.25 21.46 -11.11
N THR A 109 4.65 20.81 -10.12
CA THR A 109 4.07 21.42 -8.91
C THR A 109 5.12 21.48 -7.79
N ALA A 110 4.91 22.39 -6.84
CA ALA A 110 5.81 22.57 -5.70
C ALA A 110 5.97 21.29 -4.84
N TYR A 111 4.92 20.48 -4.75
CA TYR A 111 4.90 19.23 -3.98
C TYR A 111 4.26 18.08 -4.77
N LEU A 112 4.51 16.86 -4.29
CA LEU A 112 3.93 15.64 -4.85
C LEU A 112 2.43 15.58 -4.53
N LEU A 113 1.59 15.51 -5.55
CA LEU A 113 0.15 15.32 -5.39
C LEU A 113 -0.22 13.87 -5.68
N PHE A 114 -1.16 13.32 -4.90
CA PHE A 114 -1.80 12.05 -5.22
C PHE A 114 -3.17 12.35 -5.83
N PHE A 115 -3.33 12.15 -7.13
CA PHE A 115 -4.52 12.56 -7.86
C PHE A 115 -5.23 11.35 -8.47
N SER A 116 -6.55 11.30 -8.43
CA SER A 116 -7.34 10.23 -9.04
C SER A 116 -7.59 10.52 -10.51
N ARG A 117 -7.12 9.67 -11.43
CA ARG A 117 -7.32 9.89 -12.88
C ARG A 117 -8.78 10.08 -13.31
N PRO A 118 -9.79 9.42 -12.70
CA PRO A 118 -11.19 9.71 -12.98
C PRO A 118 -11.58 11.18 -12.76
N GLN A 119 -10.96 11.87 -11.80
CA GLN A 119 -11.19 13.30 -11.56
C GLN A 119 -10.64 14.16 -12.72
N VAL A 120 -9.59 13.72 -13.43
CA VAL A 120 -9.11 14.45 -14.63
C VAL A 120 -10.14 14.29 -15.75
N VAL A 121 -10.66 13.07 -15.93
CA VAL A 121 -11.69 12.79 -16.95
C VAL A 121 -12.92 13.66 -16.69
N GLU A 122 -13.36 13.78 -15.44
CA GLU A 122 -14.47 14.65 -15.08
C GLU A 122 -14.21 16.12 -15.39
N LEU A 123 -13.01 16.63 -15.10
CA LEU A 123 -12.62 18.01 -15.45
C LEU A 123 -12.66 18.23 -16.97
N VAL A 124 -12.19 17.24 -17.74
CA VAL A 124 -12.23 17.27 -19.22
C VAL A 124 -13.67 17.29 -19.72
N GLU A 125 -14.53 16.41 -19.21
CA GLU A 125 -15.96 16.39 -19.59
C GLU A 125 -16.67 17.69 -19.23
N ALA A 126 -16.43 18.23 -18.04
CA ALA A 126 -16.99 19.50 -17.60
C ALA A 126 -16.53 20.66 -18.51
N THR A 127 -15.28 20.62 -18.99
CA THR A 127 -14.75 21.59 -19.96
C THR A 127 -15.50 21.53 -21.30
N HIS A 128 -15.79 20.33 -21.79
CA HIS A 128 -16.55 20.14 -23.04
C HIS A 128 -18.02 20.52 -22.93
N ARG A 129 -18.59 20.59 -21.73
CA ARG A 129 -19.97 21.10 -21.52
C ARG A 129 -20.07 22.62 -21.68
N ARG A 130 -18.95 23.35 -21.67
CA ARG A 130 -18.89 24.82 -21.72
C ARG A 130 -17.93 25.36 -22.79
N PRO A 131 -18.12 25.00 -24.08
CA PRO A 131 -17.31 25.53 -25.17
C PRO A 131 -17.42 27.05 -25.33
N ASP A 132 -18.54 27.63 -24.88
CA ASP A 132 -18.80 29.07 -24.85
C ASP A 132 -17.81 29.85 -23.98
N LEU A 133 -17.13 29.19 -23.04
CA LEU A 133 -16.19 29.82 -22.10
C LEU A 133 -14.72 29.53 -22.43
N TRP A 134 -14.40 28.89 -23.55
CA TRP A 134 -13.00 28.54 -23.86
C TRP A 134 -12.07 29.76 -24.01
N GLU A 135 -12.62 30.91 -24.40
CA GLU A 135 -11.91 32.19 -24.49
C GLU A 135 -11.77 32.90 -23.12
N ASP A 136 -12.45 32.41 -22.07
CA ASP A 136 -12.35 32.92 -20.69
C ASP A 136 -12.02 31.77 -19.71
N PRO A 137 -10.73 31.38 -19.61
CA PRO A 137 -10.28 30.28 -18.77
C PRO A 137 -10.65 30.42 -17.29
N LYS A 138 -10.75 31.66 -16.79
CA LYS A 138 -11.10 31.94 -15.41
C LYS A 138 -12.57 31.66 -15.16
N ALA A 139 -13.46 32.19 -16.02
CA ALA A 139 -14.88 31.89 -15.94
C ALA A 139 -15.16 30.40 -16.16
N LEU A 140 -14.41 29.75 -17.06
CA LEU A 140 -14.50 28.30 -17.29
C LEU A 140 -14.10 27.50 -16.06
N ALA A 141 -12.96 27.82 -15.42
CA ALA A 141 -12.53 27.15 -14.20
C ALA A 141 -13.55 27.29 -13.06
N GLU A 142 -14.19 28.45 -12.91
CA GLU A 142 -15.28 28.67 -11.95
C GLU A 142 -16.53 27.84 -12.31
N ALA A 143 -16.87 27.76 -13.60
CA ALA A 143 -18.02 27.02 -14.10
C ALA A 143 -17.88 25.49 -13.94
N ILE A 144 -16.69 24.92 -14.11
CA ILE A 144 -16.45 23.48 -13.93
C ILE A 144 -16.33 23.07 -12.46
N ARG A 145 -16.36 24.03 -11.51
CA ARG A 145 -16.33 23.79 -10.06
C ARG A 145 -15.23 22.83 -9.64
N VAL A 146 -13.99 23.15 -9.98
CA VAL A 146 -12.79 22.30 -9.76
C VAL A 146 -12.76 21.62 -8.40
N ARG A 147 -13.07 22.36 -7.33
CA ARG A 147 -13.04 21.84 -5.95
C ARG A 147 -14.04 20.71 -5.72
N GLU A 148 -15.23 20.80 -6.31
CA GLU A 148 -16.27 19.77 -6.23
C GLU A 148 -15.82 18.52 -6.99
N ALA A 149 -15.36 18.68 -8.23
CA ALA A 149 -14.86 17.58 -9.07
C ALA A 149 -13.67 16.83 -8.43
N LEU A 150 -12.82 17.54 -7.67
CA LEU A 150 -11.72 16.91 -6.93
C LEU A 150 -12.13 16.32 -5.57
N GLY A 151 -13.32 16.67 -5.07
CA GLY A 151 -13.86 16.27 -3.79
C GLY A 151 -14.58 14.92 -3.79
N HIS A 152 -14.89 14.36 -4.96
CA HIS A 152 -15.52 13.03 -5.11
C HIS A 152 -14.85 12.21 -6.21
N GLY A 153 -15.40 11.04 -6.55
CA GLY A 153 -14.86 10.18 -7.62
C GLY A 153 -13.45 9.68 -7.32
N HIS A 154 -13.15 9.40 -6.05
CA HIS A 154 -11.83 8.94 -5.64
C HIS A 154 -11.56 7.54 -6.20
N SER A 155 -10.41 7.40 -6.85
CA SER A 155 -9.91 6.09 -7.27
C SER A 155 -9.64 5.20 -6.05
N LEU A 156 -9.72 3.87 -6.24
CA LEU A 156 -9.57 2.89 -5.15
C LEU A 156 -8.33 3.14 -4.28
N ASP A 157 -7.18 3.44 -4.89
CA ASP A 157 -5.93 3.69 -4.17
C ASP A 157 -5.90 5.01 -3.39
N VAL A 158 -6.62 6.04 -3.85
CA VAL A 158 -6.80 7.29 -3.09
C VAL A 158 -7.80 7.06 -1.94
N ALA A 159 -8.91 6.37 -2.20
CA ALA A 159 -9.90 6.03 -1.19
C ALA A 159 -9.33 5.14 -0.07
N LEU A 160 -8.47 4.17 -0.42
CA LEU A 160 -7.78 3.32 0.56
C LEU A 160 -6.72 4.09 1.35
N PHE A 161 -5.77 4.74 0.65
CA PHE A 161 -4.54 5.25 1.28
C PHE A 161 -4.57 6.73 1.65
N GLY A 162 -5.64 7.42 1.30
CA GLY A 162 -5.86 8.84 1.58
C GLY A 162 -4.99 9.77 0.73
N ARG A 163 -5.31 11.05 0.86
CA ARG A 163 -4.63 12.18 0.21
C ARG A 163 -4.51 13.32 1.23
N MET A 164 -3.30 13.82 1.39
CA MET A 164 -3.03 14.98 2.24
C MET A 164 -2.42 16.11 1.40
N VAL A 165 -3.06 17.27 1.42
CA VAL A 165 -2.66 18.51 0.76
C VAL A 165 -2.73 19.62 1.82
N ALA A 166 -1.57 20.02 2.35
CA ALA A 166 -1.50 20.97 3.47
C ALA A 166 -2.10 22.33 3.12
N ASP A 167 -1.87 22.81 1.90
CA ASP A 167 -2.36 24.10 1.42
C ASP A 167 -3.87 24.09 1.10
N LEU A 168 -4.48 22.89 0.96
CA LEU A 168 -5.90 22.75 0.66
C LEU A 168 -6.56 21.58 1.41
N PRO A 169 -6.91 21.77 2.69
CA PRO A 169 -7.54 20.72 3.48
C PRO A 169 -8.88 20.20 2.93
N ALA A 170 -9.59 21.03 2.17
CA ALA A 170 -10.91 20.69 1.61
C ALA A 170 -10.89 19.53 0.60
N ILE A 171 -9.73 19.20 0.03
CA ILE A 171 -9.57 18.06 -0.89
C ILE A 171 -8.86 16.88 -0.21
N ASN A 172 -8.62 16.94 1.09
CA ASN A 172 -8.03 15.81 1.81
C ASN A 172 -9.01 14.65 1.80
N VAL A 173 -8.43 13.45 1.72
CA VAL A 173 -9.17 12.19 1.81
C VAL A 173 -8.55 11.43 2.95
N ASP A 174 -9.35 11.14 3.98
CA ASP A 174 -8.91 10.31 5.08
C ASP A 174 -8.78 8.87 4.61
N ALA A 175 -7.68 8.21 4.97
CA ALA A 175 -7.40 6.86 4.50
C ALA A 175 -8.36 5.85 5.14
N ALA A 176 -9.02 5.03 4.33
CA ALA A 176 -9.82 3.90 4.83
C ALA A 176 -8.96 2.76 5.41
N VAL A 177 -7.65 2.74 5.13
CA VAL A 177 -6.74 1.65 5.56
C VAL A 177 -5.58 2.09 6.44
N GLN A 178 -5.45 1.39 7.56
CA GLN A 178 -4.30 1.42 8.45
C GLN A 178 -3.34 0.29 8.05
N VAL A 179 -2.07 0.60 7.81
CA VAL A 179 -1.05 -0.42 7.47
C VAL A 179 0.13 -0.23 8.40
N SER A 180 0.45 -1.27 9.17
CA SER A 180 1.59 -1.23 10.08
C SER A 180 2.91 -1.30 9.32
N HIS A 181 4.00 -0.93 9.99
CA HIS A 181 5.30 -1.46 9.60
C HIS A 181 5.28 -2.98 9.74
N ALA A 182 5.86 -3.70 8.78
CA ALA A 182 6.11 -5.12 8.96
C ALA A 182 7.37 -5.29 9.80
N LEU A 183 7.29 -6.10 10.85
CA LEU A 183 8.39 -6.34 11.78
C LEU A 183 8.69 -7.83 11.84
N ALA A 184 9.96 -8.19 12.02
CA ALA A 184 10.30 -9.57 12.32
C ALA A 184 9.63 -10.04 13.62
N THR A 185 9.27 -11.32 13.70
CA THR A 185 8.76 -11.93 14.94
C THR A 185 9.89 -12.28 15.92
N HIS A 186 11.13 -12.25 15.45
CA HIS A 186 12.34 -12.61 16.17
C HIS A 186 13.44 -11.56 15.97
N ALA A 187 14.56 -11.69 16.70
CA ALA A 187 15.75 -10.89 16.44
C ALA A 187 16.30 -11.19 15.04
N ALA A 188 16.65 -10.15 14.28
CA ALA A 188 17.15 -10.29 12.92
C ALA A 188 18.39 -9.40 12.75
N PRO A 189 19.57 -9.89 13.16
CA PRO A 189 20.81 -9.13 13.03
C PRO A 189 21.19 -8.94 11.56
N THR A 190 21.75 -7.78 11.26
CA THR A 190 22.26 -7.45 9.92
C THR A 190 23.48 -8.31 9.58
N GLN A 191 23.50 -8.80 8.36
CA GLN A 191 24.60 -9.58 7.77
C GLN A 191 25.23 -8.78 6.64
N PHE A 192 26.48 -9.11 6.32
CA PHE A 192 27.30 -8.40 5.35
C PHE A 192 27.72 -9.36 4.23
N ASP A 193 27.49 -8.94 3.00
CA ASP A 193 27.97 -9.60 1.78
C ASP A 193 29.11 -8.77 1.19
N TYR A 194 30.31 -9.34 1.11
CA TYR A 194 31.48 -8.72 0.49
C TYR A 194 31.58 -9.21 -0.95
N PHE A 195 31.44 -8.29 -1.90
CA PHE A 195 31.45 -8.61 -3.33
C PHE A 195 32.54 -7.84 -4.07
N THR A 196 32.98 -8.42 -5.17
CA THR A 196 33.90 -7.80 -6.12
C THR A 196 33.26 -7.73 -7.50
N ALA A 197 33.61 -6.71 -8.28
CA ALA A 197 33.38 -6.70 -9.72
C ALA A 197 34.73 -6.82 -10.41
N VAL A 198 34.85 -7.81 -11.30
CA VAL A 198 36.07 -8.07 -12.07
C VAL A 198 35.94 -7.37 -13.41
N ASP A 199 37.05 -6.82 -13.90
CA ASP A 199 37.13 -6.26 -15.25
C ASP A 199 37.55 -7.37 -16.23
N ASP A 200 36.63 -7.78 -17.09
CA ASP A 200 36.87 -8.85 -18.07
C ASP A 200 37.91 -8.44 -19.15
N ALA A 201 38.23 -7.16 -19.30
CA ALA A 201 39.22 -6.66 -20.27
C ALA A 201 40.65 -6.57 -19.71
N GLN A 202 40.87 -6.87 -18.42
CA GLN A 202 42.17 -6.76 -17.77
C GLN A 202 43.07 -7.98 -18.07
N GLU A 203 44.35 -7.74 -18.39
CA GLU A 203 45.31 -8.80 -18.71
C GLU A 203 45.69 -9.65 -17.48
N SER A 204 46.00 -10.93 -17.70
CA SER A 204 46.05 -12.01 -16.69
C SER A 204 47.01 -11.83 -15.51
N ASP A 205 47.93 -10.87 -15.57
CA ASP A 205 48.97 -10.66 -14.55
C ASP A 205 48.55 -9.67 -13.44
N GLU A 206 47.38 -9.03 -13.55
CA GLU A 206 46.80 -8.19 -12.50
C GLU A 206 45.47 -8.80 -12.00
N THR A 207 45.53 -9.59 -10.94
CA THR A 207 44.36 -10.22 -10.28
C THR A 207 43.51 -9.24 -9.45
N GLY A 208 43.50 -7.96 -9.84
CA GLY A 208 42.82 -6.89 -9.10
C GLY A 208 41.30 -6.94 -9.28
N ALA A 209 40.55 -6.80 -8.17
CA ALA A 209 39.14 -6.49 -8.25
C ALA A 209 38.97 -5.04 -8.76
N GLY A 210 38.31 -4.86 -9.91
CA GLY A 210 38.02 -3.53 -10.47
C GLY A 210 37.10 -2.69 -9.58
N MET A 211 36.29 -3.35 -8.73
CA MET A 211 35.54 -2.73 -7.64
C MET A 211 35.36 -3.71 -6.48
N ILE A 212 35.37 -3.20 -5.25
CA ILE A 212 34.97 -3.94 -4.05
C ILE A 212 33.83 -3.17 -3.39
N GLY A 213 32.83 -3.89 -2.88
CA GLY A 213 31.76 -3.30 -2.11
C GLY A 213 31.22 -4.24 -1.04
N THR A 214 30.38 -3.69 -0.17
CA THR A 214 29.64 -4.44 0.84
C THR A 214 28.16 -4.15 0.70
N VAL A 215 27.33 -5.19 0.75
CA VAL A 215 25.87 -5.07 0.84
C VAL A 215 25.41 -5.67 2.16
N GLU A 216 24.58 -4.91 2.87
CA GLU A 216 23.92 -5.42 4.07
C GLU A 216 22.58 -6.09 3.71
N PHE A 217 22.28 -7.20 4.38
CA PHE A 217 21.07 -7.99 4.19
C PHE A 217 20.64 -8.70 5.47
N ASN A 218 19.36 -9.13 5.52
CA ASN A 218 18.82 -9.93 6.62
C ASN A 218 17.87 -10.99 6.04
N SER A 219 17.53 -11.99 6.85
CA SER A 219 16.39 -12.89 6.65
C SER A 219 15.50 -12.86 7.89
N ALA A 220 14.19 -12.98 7.70
CA ALA A 220 13.27 -13.01 8.83
C ALA A 220 11.89 -13.54 8.45
N THR A 221 11.20 -14.12 9.43
CA THR A 221 9.74 -14.23 9.42
C THR A 221 9.15 -12.88 9.82
N LEU A 222 8.48 -12.21 8.88
CA LEU A 222 7.84 -10.92 9.07
C LEU A 222 6.37 -11.09 9.46
N TYR A 223 5.96 -10.38 10.51
CA TYR A 223 4.56 -10.11 10.80
C TYR A 223 4.14 -8.81 10.10
N ARG A 224 3.06 -8.89 9.31
CA ARG A 224 2.48 -7.79 8.55
C ARG A 224 1.03 -7.63 9.00
N TYR A 225 0.62 -6.39 9.23
CA TYR A 225 -0.73 -6.08 9.66
C TYR A 225 -1.35 -4.92 8.87
N ALA A 226 -2.63 -5.07 8.54
CA ALA A 226 -3.46 -3.97 8.06
C ALA A 226 -4.89 -4.08 8.60
N ALA A 227 -5.56 -2.94 8.75
CA ALA A 227 -6.98 -2.85 9.04
C ALA A 227 -7.65 -1.93 8.04
N LEU A 228 -8.66 -2.43 7.34
CA LEU A 228 -9.49 -1.68 6.40
C LEU A 228 -10.84 -1.39 7.06
N SER A 229 -11.24 -0.12 7.11
CA SER A 229 -12.59 0.29 7.50
C SER A 229 -13.50 0.26 6.27
N VAL A 230 -14.50 -0.63 6.28
CA VAL A 230 -15.46 -0.74 5.17
C VAL A 230 -16.33 0.52 5.06
N PRO A 231 -16.88 1.08 6.16
CA PRO A 231 -17.66 2.30 6.08
C PRO A 231 -16.86 3.48 5.53
N ALA A 232 -15.61 3.66 5.96
CA ALA A 232 -14.76 4.74 5.44
C ALA A 232 -14.43 4.55 3.95
N LEU A 233 -14.30 3.31 3.47
CA LEU A 233 -14.08 3.04 2.05
C LEU A 233 -15.33 3.37 1.22
N ILE A 234 -16.51 2.98 1.71
CA ILE A 234 -17.80 3.32 1.08
C ILE A 234 -17.97 4.84 1.03
N ASP A 235 -17.71 5.54 2.13
CA ASP A 235 -17.80 7.01 2.20
C ASP A 235 -16.84 7.68 1.21
N ASN A 236 -15.59 7.19 1.11
CA ASN A 236 -14.60 7.72 0.19
C ASN A 236 -14.93 7.45 -1.28
N MET A 237 -15.56 6.32 -1.61
CA MET A 237 -15.91 5.97 -3.00
C MET A 237 -17.30 6.49 -3.41
N GLY A 238 -18.18 6.79 -2.45
CA GLY A 238 -19.55 7.22 -2.67
C GLY A 238 -20.53 6.09 -3.03
N GLU A 239 -20.03 4.88 -3.29
CA GLU A 239 -20.81 3.73 -3.74
C GLU A 239 -20.39 2.44 -3.02
N SER A 240 -21.37 1.65 -2.57
CA SER A 240 -21.11 0.45 -1.77
C SER A 240 -20.51 -0.70 -2.58
N GLU A 241 -21.04 -0.98 -3.77
CA GLU A 241 -20.64 -2.15 -4.57
C GLU A 241 -19.18 -2.04 -5.07
N PRO A 242 -18.71 -0.90 -5.62
CA PRO A 242 -17.30 -0.69 -5.92
C PRO A 242 -16.39 -0.75 -4.68
N ALA A 243 -16.87 -0.29 -3.52
CA ALA A 243 -16.12 -0.34 -2.28
C ALA A 243 -15.90 -1.79 -1.82
N VAL A 244 -16.92 -2.64 -1.86
CA VAL A 244 -16.79 -4.08 -1.52
C VAL A 244 -15.84 -4.79 -2.48
N ALA A 245 -15.93 -4.53 -3.78
CA ALA A 245 -14.94 -5.04 -4.74
C ALA A 245 -13.51 -4.54 -4.42
N GLY A 246 -13.40 -3.29 -3.97
CA GLY A 246 -12.16 -2.68 -3.49
C GLY A 246 -11.58 -3.37 -2.26
N VAL A 247 -12.41 -3.86 -1.33
CA VAL A 247 -11.97 -4.68 -0.19
C VAL A 247 -11.31 -5.96 -0.69
N GLU A 248 -11.98 -6.69 -1.59
CA GLU A 248 -11.44 -7.93 -2.16
C GLU A 248 -10.08 -7.70 -2.83
N GLN A 249 -9.99 -6.66 -3.66
CA GLN A 249 -8.73 -6.32 -4.34
C GLN A 249 -7.65 -5.93 -3.33
N PHE A 250 -7.99 -5.15 -2.29
CA PHE A 250 -7.03 -4.79 -1.26
C PHE A 250 -6.49 -6.01 -0.53
N VAL A 251 -7.35 -6.96 -0.11
CA VAL A 251 -6.92 -8.21 0.54
C VAL A 251 -5.99 -9.00 -0.39
N ARG A 252 -6.38 -9.17 -1.65
CA ARG A 252 -5.60 -9.89 -2.66
C ARG A 252 -4.21 -9.28 -2.83
N SER A 253 -4.13 -7.98 -3.08
CA SER A 253 -2.87 -7.27 -3.30
C SER A 253 -2.03 -7.13 -2.02
N PHE A 254 -2.66 -7.01 -0.85
CA PHE A 254 -1.95 -7.07 0.43
C PHE A 254 -1.23 -8.42 0.54
N VAL A 255 -1.90 -9.54 0.30
CA VAL A 255 -1.28 -10.87 0.42
C VAL A 255 -0.19 -11.12 -0.65
N ARG A 256 -0.43 -10.73 -1.90
CA ARG A 256 0.40 -11.14 -3.05
C ARG A 256 1.55 -10.21 -3.40
N SER A 257 1.40 -8.90 -3.18
CA SER A 257 2.44 -7.94 -3.56
C SER A 257 3.69 -8.09 -2.67
N MET A 258 4.82 -7.52 -3.08
CA MET A 258 6.05 -7.45 -2.28
C MET A 258 6.94 -6.26 -2.69
N PRO A 259 7.66 -5.60 -1.76
CA PRO A 259 8.63 -4.59 -2.12
C PRO A 259 9.74 -5.12 -3.04
N THR A 260 10.16 -4.29 -4.00
CA THR A 260 11.12 -4.65 -5.04
C THR A 260 12.57 -4.25 -4.75
N GLY A 261 12.87 -3.83 -3.51
CA GLY A 261 14.22 -3.42 -3.12
C GLY A 261 15.24 -4.55 -3.28
N LYS A 262 16.30 -4.28 -4.05
CA LYS A 262 17.41 -5.22 -4.34
C LYS A 262 16.97 -6.62 -4.81
N GLN A 263 15.75 -6.76 -5.35
CA GLN A 263 15.22 -8.06 -5.77
C GLN A 263 16.04 -8.72 -6.87
N ASN A 264 16.56 -7.95 -7.83
CA ASN A 264 17.40 -8.52 -8.89
C ASN A 264 18.73 -9.10 -8.36
N THR A 265 19.14 -8.73 -7.15
CA THR A 265 20.36 -9.26 -6.50
C THR A 265 20.04 -10.46 -5.62
N PHE A 266 18.90 -10.45 -4.91
CA PHE A 266 18.58 -11.47 -3.88
C PHE A 266 17.47 -12.46 -4.26
N ALA A 267 16.68 -12.21 -5.32
CA ALA A 267 15.55 -13.04 -5.75
C ALA A 267 14.60 -13.45 -4.61
N ALA A 268 14.23 -12.51 -3.76
CA ALA A 268 13.53 -12.74 -2.49
C ALA A 268 11.99 -12.64 -2.61
N HIS A 269 11.41 -12.99 -3.75
CA HIS A 269 9.96 -13.06 -3.89
C HIS A 269 9.40 -14.30 -3.20
N THR A 270 8.62 -14.12 -2.14
CA THR A 270 7.98 -15.23 -1.39
C THR A 270 6.47 -15.06 -1.30
N ARG A 271 5.79 -16.15 -0.94
CA ARG A 271 4.38 -16.13 -0.53
C ARG A 271 4.30 -16.23 0.99
N PRO A 272 3.27 -15.65 1.62
CA PRO A 272 3.02 -15.85 3.04
C PRO A 272 2.90 -17.33 3.44
N GLY A 273 3.44 -17.66 4.62
CA GLY A 273 3.23 -18.95 5.26
C GLY A 273 1.93 -19.02 6.05
N LEU A 274 1.42 -17.87 6.49
CA LEU A 274 0.10 -17.73 7.10
C LEU A 274 -0.56 -16.42 6.64
N VAL A 275 -1.83 -16.51 6.28
CA VAL A 275 -2.75 -15.38 6.14
C VAL A 275 -3.92 -15.64 7.08
N LEU A 276 -4.19 -14.72 8.00
CA LEU A 276 -5.35 -14.72 8.87
C LEU A 276 -6.16 -13.45 8.56
N ILE A 277 -7.45 -13.62 8.33
CA ILE A 277 -8.37 -12.52 8.10
C ILE A 277 -9.46 -12.56 9.17
N GLU A 278 -9.70 -11.41 9.79
CA GLU A 278 -10.80 -11.22 10.73
C GLU A 278 -11.71 -10.08 10.30
N VAL A 279 -13.02 -10.33 10.23
CA VAL A 279 -14.03 -9.28 10.06
C VAL A 279 -14.61 -8.95 11.42
N ARG A 280 -14.58 -7.67 11.80
CA ARG A 280 -14.95 -7.18 13.13
C ARG A 280 -15.90 -6.00 13.04
N ASP A 281 -16.90 -5.96 13.90
CA ASP A 281 -17.87 -4.86 14.01
C ASP A 281 -17.60 -3.92 15.20
N ASP A 282 -16.49 -4.15 15.91
CA ASP A 282 -16.09 -3.35 17.07
C ASP A 282 -14.93 -2.39 16.73
N ARG A 283 -13.70 -2.88 16.66
CA ARG A 283 -12.47 -2.12 16.45
C ARG A 283 -11.43 -2.95 15.69
N PRO A 284 -10.48 -2.31 15.01
CA PRO A 284 -9.31 -3.00 14.48
C PRO A 284 -8.37 -3.42 15.63
N VAL A 285 -7.85 -4.66 15.58
CA VAL A 285 -6.97 -5.21 16.61
C VAL A 285 -5.67 -5.70 15.96
N ASN A 286 -4.52 -5.25 16.48
CA ASN A 286 -3.21 -5.63 15.96
C ASN A 286 -2.50 -6.60 16.93
N TYR A 287 -2.20 -7.81 16.45
CA TYR A 287 -1.55 -8.86 17.24
C TYR A 287 -0.01 -8.80 17.27
N MET A 288 0.63 -7.67 16.97
CA MET A 288 2.09 -7.53 17.10
C MET A 288 2.59 -7.85 18.52
N SER A 289 1.76 -7.64 19.54
CA SER A 289 2.03 -7.97 20.94
C SER A 289 2.27 -9.46 21.19
N ALA A 290 1.77 -10.35 20.32
CA ALA A 290 2.10 -11.79 20.36
C ALA A 290 3.62 -12.03 20.26
N PHE A 291 4.32 -11.09 19.62
CA PHE A 291 5.74 -11.14 19.38
C PHE A 291 6.48 -10.08 20.19
N GLU A 292 5.94 -9.56 21.29
CA GLU A 292 6.72 -8.67 22.18
C GLU A 292 7.96 -9.42 22.67
N GLU A 293 7.76 -10.57 23.30
CA GLU A 293 8.84 -11.53 23.51
C GLU A 293 9.30 -12.09 22.14
N PRO A 294 10.60 -11.97 21.79
CA PRO A 294 11.09 -12.44 20.50
C PRO A 294 10.96 -13.96 20.35
N VAL A 295 10.44 -14.41 19.21
CA VAL A 295 10.37 -15.84 18.89
C VAL A 295 11.78 -16.42 18.81
N LEU A 296 12.01 -17.56 19.47
CA LEU A 296 13.27 -18.29 19.44
C LEU A 296 13.24 -19.39 18.38
N ALA A 297 14.37 -19.64 17.73
CA ALA A 297 14.51 -20.77 16.82
C ALA A 297 14.57 -22.09 17.60
N ASP A 298 13.86 -23.11 17.13
CA ASP A 298 13.88 -24.48 17.68
C ASP A 298 14.77 -25.42 16.83
N GLY A 299 15.62 -24.86 15.97
CA GLY A 299 16.40 -25.59 14.97
C GLY A 299 15.64 -25.92 13.67
N ARG A 300 14.33 -25.62 13.58
CA ARG A 300 13.49 -25.84 12.39
C ARG A 300 13.01 -24.54 11.73
N GLY A 301 13.59 -23.40 12.13
CA GLY A 301 13.24 -22.07 11.64
C GLY A 301 12.27 -21.32 12.54
N TYR A 302 11.80 -20.16 12.08
CA TYR A 302 10.97 -19.25 12.89
C TYR A 302 9.48 -19.27 12.54
N LEU A 303 9.11 -19.70 11.33
CA LEU A 303 7.73 -19.62 10.84
C LEU A 303 6.76 -20.42 11.71
N ALA A 304 7.05 -21.71 11.95
CA ALA A 304 6.18 -22.57 12.74
C ALA A 304 5.99 -22.06 14.18
N GLN A 305 7.08 -21.62 14.82
CA GLN A 305 7.03 -21.05 16.16
C GLN A 305 6.27 -19.71 16.20
N SER A 306 6.42 -18.88 15.17
CA SER A 306 5.67 -17.62 15.03
C SER A 306 4.17 -17.87 14.87
N VAL A 307 3.80 -18.89 14.09
CA VAL A 307 2.39 -19.27 13.89
C VAL A 307 1.80 -19.83 15.18
N ALA A 308 2.53 -20.72 15.87
CA ALA A 308 2.11 -21.26 17.16
C ALA A 308 1.90 -20.15 18.21
N ARG A 309 2.84 -19.20 18.29
CA ARG A 309 2.73 -18.04 19.18
C ARG A 309 1.51 -17.16 18.86
N LEU A 310 1.26 -16.91 17.58
CA LEU A 310 0.07 -16.16 17.17
C LEU A 310 -1.23 -16.91 17.48
N ASN A 311 -1.25 -18.22 17.24
CA ASN A 311 -2.40 -19.09 17.53
C ASN A 311 -2.74 -19.08 19.03
N GLU A 312 -1.74 -19.26 19.90
CA GLU A 312 -1.92 -19.17 21.35
C GLU A 312 -2.41 -17.77 21.78
N PHE A 313 -1.80 -16.72 21.22
CA PHE A 313 -2.17 -15.34 21.53
C PHE A 313 -3.62 -15.02 21.14
N VAL A 314 -4.05 -15.37 19.92
CA VAL A 314 -5.43 -15.14 19.45
C VAL A 314 -6.46 -15.91 20.28
N GLY A 315 -6.15 -17.16 20.65
CA GLY A 315 -7.03 -17.97 21.49
C GLY A 315 -7.21 -17.34 22.88
N THR A 316 -6.11 -16.98 23.54
CA THR A 316 -6.15 -16.36 24.87
C THR A 316 -6.72 -14.94 24.86
N GLU A 317 -6.46 -14.16 23.81
CA GLU A 317 -6.92 -12.78 23.71
C GLU A 317 -8.44 -12.70 23.57
N SER A 318 -9.01 -13.54 22.70
CA SER A 318 -10.47 -13.57 22.49
C SER A 318 -11.21 -13.97 23.78
N ASP A 319 -10.67 -14.96 24.52
CA ASP A 319 -11.23 -15.37 25.82
C ASP A 319 -11.10 -14.26 26.88
N ARG A 320 -9.96 -13.56 26.92
CA ARG A 320 -9.69 -12.52 27.92
C ARG A 320 -10.55 -11.27 27.72
N TRP A 321 -10.74 -10.83 26.48
CA TRP A 321 -11.56 -9.64 26.19
C TRP A 321 -13.05 -9.96 26.08
N GLY A 322 -13.41 -11.23 25.86
CA GLY A 322 -14.81 -11.64 25.69
C GLY A 322 -15.43 -11.11 24.39
N ASP A 323 -14.60 -10.78 23.41
CA ASP A 323 -15.04 -10.39 22.07
C ASP A 323 -14.61 -11.44 21.03
N GLN A 324 -15.38 -11.55 19.96
CA GLN A 324 -15.09 -12.44 18.85
C GLN A 324 -15.37 -11.70 17.53
N PRO A 325 -14.52 -11.89 16.51
CA PRO A 325 -14.82 -11.36 15.19
C PRO A 325 -16.06 -12.04 14.60
N LEU A 326 -16.76 -11.34 13.71
CA LEU A 326 -17.86 -11.88 12.90
C LEU A 326 -17.39 -13.03 11.99
N LEU A 327 -16.16 -12.91 11.48
CA LEU A 327 -15.50 -13.94 10.68
C LEU A 327 -14.05 -14.07 11.15
N ARG A 328 -13.58 -15.31 11.31
CA ARG A 328 -12.17 -15.65 11.48
C ARG A 328 -11.83 -16.80 10.55
N ILE A 329 -10.95 -16.55 9.58
CA ILE A 329 -10.57 -17.53 8.56
C ILE A 329 -9.09 -17.39 8.22
N ASN A 330 -8.41 -18.51 7.96
CA ASN A 330 -6.99 -18.54 7.67
C ASN A 330 -6.62 -19.39 6.44
N SER A 331 -5.45 -19.10 5.87
CA SER A 331 -4.74 -19.94 4.90
C SER A 331 -3.33 -20.13 5.44
N ALA A 332 -2.95 -21.37 5.74
CA ALA A 332 -1.67 -21.70 6.34
C ALA A 332 -0.91 -22.75 5.51
N ALA A 333 0.42 -22.69 5.53
CA ALA A 333 1.27 -23.76 5.02
C ALA A 333 1.00 -25.08 5.77
N ALA A 334 1.23 -26.21 5.10
CA ALA A 334 0.98 -27.53 5.67
C ALA A 334 1.79 -27.78 6.95
N GLY A 335 1.17 -28.42 7.94
CA GLY A 335 1.82 -28.80 9.21
C GLY A 335 1.93 -27.68 10.25
N LEU A 336 1.21 -26.58 10.07
CA LEU A 336 1.12 -25.48 11.04
C LEU A 336 -0.10 -25.64 11.95
N GLU A 337 0.08 -25.39 13.25
CA GLU A 337 -0.99 -25.40 14.24
C GLU A 337 -1.78 -24.07 14.20
N VAL A 338 -3.04 -24.13 13.76
CA VAL A 338 -3.88 -22.95 13.49
C VAL A 338 -5.29 -23.05 14.10
N GLY A 339 -5.49 -23.91 15.09
CA GLY A 339 -6.81 -24.21 15.65
C GLY A 339 -7.59 -23.00 16.19
N ALA A 340 -6.92 -22.04 16.81
CA ALA A 340 -7.54 -20.81 17.30
C ALA A 340 -7.75 -19.74 16.21
N LEU A 341 -7.15 -19.94 15.03
CA LEU A 341 -7.18 -19.00 13.90
C LEU A 341 -8.39 -19.20 12.98
N GLY A 342 -9.42 -19.91 13.45
CA GLY A 342 -10.67 -20.13 12.73
C GLY A 342 -10.57 -21.19 11.63
N SER A 343 -11.51 -21.16 10.68
CA SER A 343 -11.54 -22.13 9.59
C SER A 343 -10.35 -21.95 8.63
N THR A 344 -9.88 -23.05 8.04
CA THR A 344 -8.79 -23.02 7.06
C THR A 344 -9.33 -23.18 5.65
N GLY A 345 -8.83 -22.36 4.72
CA GLY A 345 -9.18 -22.42 3.30
C GLY A 345 -8.08 -21.91 2.38
N THR A 346 -8.31 -22.03 1.09
CA THR A 346 -7.51 -21.42 0.03
C THR A 346 -7.73 -19.90 -0.02
N MET A 347 -6.82 -19.15 -0.66
CA MET A 347 -7.01 -17.70 -0.79
C MET A 347 -8.33 -17.31 -1.47
N ASP A 348 -8.81 -18.09 -2.45
CA ASP A 348 -10.07 -17.77 -3.11
C ASP A 348 -11.28 -18.02 -2.20
N GLU A 349 -11.20 -19.02 -1.31
CA GLU A 349 -12.22 -19.24 -0.27
C GLU A 349 -12.19 -18.15 0.79
N LEU A 350 -11.00 -17.67 1.18
CA LEU A 350 -10.85 -16.53 2.09
C LEU A 350 -11.51 -15.28 1.52
N LEU A 351 -11.24 -14.95 0.25
CA LEU A 351 -11.82 -13.76 -0.39
C LEU A 351 -13.36 -13.86 -0.50
N LYS A 352 -13.89 -15.04 -0.85
CA LYS A 352 -15.34 -15.27 -0.87
C LYS A 352 -15.96 -15.12 0.51
N ALA A 353 -15.34 -15.67 1.55
CA ALA A 353 -15.83 -15.58 2.92
C ALA A 353 -15.81 -14.13 3.43
N VAL A 354 -14.74 -13.37 3.16
CA VAL A 354 -14.65 -11.95 3.51
C VAL A 354 -15.73 -11.16 2.80
N ARG A 355 -15.92 -11.36 1.49
CA ARG A 355 -16.97 -10.69 0.73
C ARG A 355 -18.36 -10.97 1.32
N ALA A 356 -18.69 -12.24 1.56
CA ALA A 356 -19.97 -12.61 2.16
C ALA A 356 -20.18 -11.96 3.54
N ALA A 357 -19.16 -11.99 4.41
CA ALA A 357 -19.24 -11.37 5.73
C ALA A 357 -19.39 -9.84 5.67
N VAL A 358 -18.77 -9.20 4.68
CA VAL A 358 -18.92 -7.75 4.45
C VAL A 358 -20.31 -7.44 3.90
N ASP A 359 -20.81 -8.20 2.94
CA ASP A 359 -22.15 -8.02 2.34
C ASP A 359 -23.28 -8.28 3.35
N GLU A 360 -23.11 -9.23 4.27
CA GLU A 360 -24.09 -9.51 5.33
C GLU A 360 -24.11 -8.44 6.42
N ALA A 361 -23.00 -7.73 6.62
CA ALA A 361 -22.82 -6.72 7.66
C ALA A 361 -22.93 -5.27 7.16
N SER A 362 -23.06 -5.06 5.84
CA SER A 362 -23.24 -3.75 5.18
C SER A 362 -24.68 -3.55 4.74
#